data_AF-A0A9Y3QNN0-F1
#
_entry.id   AF-A0A9Y3QNN0-F1
#
_cell.length_a   1.000
_cell.length_b   1.000
_cell.length_c   1.000
_cell.angle_alpha   90.00
_cell.angle_beta   90.00
_cell.angle_gamma   90.00
#
_symmetry.space_group_name_H-M   'P 1'
#
loop_
_entity.id
_entity.type
_entity.pdbx_description
1 polymer ?
#
loop_
_entity_poly.entity_id
_entity_poly.type
_entity_poly.pdbx_seq_one_letter_code
_entity_poly.pdbx_strand_id
1 'polypeptide(L)'
;MCTSVSLVPVLHRFLLKAENQTVPLCFDVSGPVRLKLLHYPSRELSVNGELDSVTNGGFSRIFIHVKDSQHVEIDTNWVTVRDGQTVTYYTGQDRITAGSVTVIVRNNEIDVATGDMRMVIIVHENNGPKILWPVLRQRPSDNNAEGLLAVEAAVYEEVQQAPVRKLKIKNQEADVTGEMVVDYSFASPVTMNCWLTSADSALQRPLFQFVITQL
;
A
#
# COMPACT_ATOMS: atom_id res chain seq x y z
N MET A 1 -36.56 11.05 -19.33
CA MET A 1 -36.02 10.08 -18.36
C MET A 1 -34.51 10.15 -18.46
N CYS A 2 -33.82 10.72 -17.47
CA CYS A 2 -32.36 10.69 -17.44
C CYS A 2 -31.94 9.34 -16.84
N THR A 3 -31.39 8.45 -17.65
CA THR A 3 -30.74 7.24 -17.15
C THR A 3 -29.44 7.64 -16.47
N SER A 4 -29.44 7.63 -15.14
CA SER A 4 -28.19 7.70 -14.37
C SER A 4 -27.38 6.46 -14.71
N VAL A 5 -26.30 6.63 -15.48
CA VAL A 5 -25.29 5.58 -15.63
C VAL A 5 -24.66 5.41 -14.26
N SER A 6 -24.99 4.33 -13.56
CA SER A 6 -24.27 3.93 -12.35
C SER A 6 -22.86 3.56 -12.78
N LEU A 7 -21.89 4.46 -12.61
CA LEU A 7 -20.48 4.13 -12.77
C LEU A 7 -20.17 3.01 -11.77
N VAL A 8 -19.70 1.87 -12.27
CA VAL A 8 -19.21 0.78 -11.40
C VAL A 8 -18.08 1.35 -10.55
N PRO A 9 -18.12 1.23 -9.21
CA PRO A 9 -17.07 1.76 -8.37
C PRO A 9 -15.74 1.11 -8.73
N VAL A 10 -14.70 1.92 -8.86
CA VAL A 10 -13.32 1.43 -9.01
C VAL A 10 -12.91 0.81 -7.68
N LEU A 11 -12.45 -0.44 -7.73
CA LEU A 11 -12.01 -1.20 -6.57
C LEU A 11 -10.54 -1.58 -6.73
N HIS A 12 -9.77 -1.39 -5.65
CA HIS A 12 -8.38 -1.83 -5.55
C HIS A 12 -8.29 -2.94 -4.51
N ARG A 13 -7.86 -4.12 -4.94
CA ARG A 13 -7.71 -5.27 -4.05
C ARG A 13 -6.35 -5.28 -3.38
N PHE A 14 -6.35 -5.27 -2.05
CA PHE A 14 -5.15 -5.39 -1.24
C PHE A 14 -5.04 -6.78 -0.64
N LEU A 15 -3.79 -7.20 -0.40
CA LEU A 15 -3.46 -8.46 0.24
C LEU A 15 -2.90 -8.20 1.64
N LEU A 16 -3.43 -8.91 2.63
CA LEU A 16 -2.88 -8.96 3.98
C LEU A 16 -2.39 -10.38 4.26
N LYS A 17 -1.07 -10.51 4.43
CA LYS A 17 -0.44 -11.79 4.74
C LYS A 17 -1.03 -12.36 6.03
N ALA A 18 -1.16 -13.68 6.09
CA ALA A 18 -1.61 -14.37 7.29
C ALA A 18 -0.44 -15.08 7.98
N GLU A 19 -0.42 -15.04 9.31
CA GLU A 19 0.59 -15.71 10.10
C GLU A 19 0.25 -17.19 10.24
N ASN A 20 1.22 -18.08 9.98
CA ASN A 20 1.06 -19.53 10.06
C ASN A 20 -0.05 -20.13 9.18
N GLN A 21 -0.54 -19.37 8.19
CA GLN A 21 -1.56 -19.81 7.22
C GLN A 21 -1.04 -19.70 5.79
N THR A 22 -1.54 -20.56 4.90
CA THR A 22 -1.17 -20.55 3.48
C THR A 22 -2.03 -19.60 2.64
N VAL A 23 -3.26 -19.32 3.08
CA VAL A 23 -4.21 -18.44 2.38
C VAL A 23 -4.26 -17.08 3.10
N PRO A 24 -3.81 -15.98 2.48
CA PRO A 24 -3.89 -14.64 3.04
C PRO A 24 -5.33 -14.11 3.04
N LEU A 25 -5.55 -13.00 3.76
CA LEU A 25 -6.76 -12.21 3.59
C LEU A 25 -6.60 -11.24 2.41
N CYS A 26 -7.69 -10.90 1.77
CA CYS A 26 -7.75 -9.80 0.83
C CYS A 26 -8.99 -8.95 1.08
N PHE A 27 -8.92 -7.67 0.71
CA PHE A 27 -10.01 -6.73 0.88
C PHE A 27 -9.95 -5.67 -0.22
N ASP A 28 -11.10 -5.13 -0.57
CA ASP A 28 -11.23 -4.12 -1.60
C ASP A 28 -11.37 -2.72 -0.98
N VAL A 29 -10.66 -1.75 -1.56
CA VAL A 29 -10.80 -0.32 -1.25
C VAL A 29 -11.43 0.36 -2.45
N SER A 30 -12.52 1.10 -2.23
CA SER A 30 -13.15 1.88 -3.31
C SER A 30 -12.41 3.20 -3.50
N GLY A 31 -12.01 3.46 -4.75
CA GLY A 31 -11.15 4.58 -5.14
C GLY A 31 -11.67 5.33 -6.37
N PRO A 32 -11.03 6.44 -6.78
CA PRO A 32 -9.71 6.92 -6.33
C PRO A 32 -9.75 7.55 -4.93
N VAL A 33 -8.83 7.15 -4.06
CA VAL A 33 -8.67 7.70 -2.69
C VAL A 33 -7.20 7.81 -2.33
N ARG A 34 -6.89 8.65 -1.33
CA ARG A 34 -5.55 8.76 -0.75
C ARG A 34 -5.49 7.97 0.54
N LEU A 35 -4.42 7.20 0.69
CA LEU A 35 -4.23 6.31 1.82
C LEU A 35 -2.96 6.66 2.60
N LYS A 36 -3.06 6.65 3.93
CA LYS A 36 -1.93 6.62 4.85
C LYS A 36 -1.30 5.23 4.77
N LEU A 37 -0.16 5.14 4.11
CA LEU A 37 0.58 3.88 3.95
C LEU A 37 1.46 3.59 5.15
N LEU A 38 2.13 4.62 5.68
CA LEU A 38 2.94 4.52 6.88
C LEU A 38 2.94 5.86 7.61
N HIS A 39 2.85 5.82 8.93
CA HIS A 39 3.12 6.96 9.78
C HIS A 39 3.98 6.49 10.95
N TYR A 40 5.15 7.09 11.11
CA TYR A 40 6.15 6.71 12.10
C TYR A 40 6.58 7.96 12.90
N PRO A 41 5.83 8.29 13.99
CA PRO A 41 5.96 9.56 14.68
C PRO A 41 7.34 9.82 15.30
N SER A 42 8.00 8.79 15.85
CA SER A 42 9.32 8.97 16.50
C SER A 42 10.43 9.34 15.52
N ARG A 43 10.17 9.28 14.22
CA ARG A 43 11.08 9.74 13.15
C ARG A 43 10.50 10.89 12.33
N GLU A 44 9.35 11.43 12.72
CA GLU A 44 8.62 12.44 11.96
C GLU A 44 8.45 12.02 10.49
N LEU A 45 8.13 10.73 10.28
CA LEU A 45 8.02 10.13 8.95
C LEU A 45 6.55 9.86 8.63
N SER A 46 6.13 10.23 7.43
CA SER A 46 4.87 9.78 6.84
C SER A 46 5.06 9.34 5.40
N VAL A 47 4.28 8.33 5.00
CA VAL A 47 4.19 7.83 3.65
C VAL A 47 2.71 7.75 3.28
N ASN A 48 2.36 8.43 2.21
CA ASN A 48 1.00 8.54 1.70
C ASN A 48 0.97 8.10 0.24
N GLY A 49 -0.12 7.46 -0.19
CA GLY A 49 -0.29 6.99 -1.57
C GLY A 49 -1.61 7.46 -2.16
N GLU A 50 -1.59 7.88 -3.43
CA GLU A 50 -2.79 8.17 -4.21
C GLU A 50 -3.10 6.99 -5.12
N LEU A 51 -4.28 6.36 -4.93
CA LEU A 51 -4.73 5.29 -5.79
C LEU A 51 -5.16 5.83 -7.16
N ASP A 52 -4.83 5.08 -8.21
CA ASP A 52 -5.26 5.39 -9.57
C ASP A 52 -6.78 5.16 -9.76
N SER A 53 -7.28 5.42 -10.96
CA SER A 53 -8.70 5.25 -11.31
C SER A 53 -8.98 3.95 -12.08
N VAL A 54 -8.12 2.94 -11.97
CA VAL A 54 -8.20 1.67 -12.69
C VAL A 54 -8.53 0.54 -11.71
N THR A 55 -9.55 -0.26 -12.01
CA THR A 55 -9.92 -1.40 -11.16
C THR A 55 -8.76 -2.39 -11.09
N ASN A 56 -8.38 -2.77 -9.87
CA ASN A 56 -7.17 -3.56 -9.57
C ASN A 56 -5.87 -2.94 -10.09
N GLY A 57 -5.86 -1.61 -10.27
CA GLY A 57 -4.66 -0.82 -10.44
C GLY A 57 -3.88 -0.69 -9.13
N GLY A 58 -3.07 0.36 -9.01
CA GLY A 58 -2.24 0.59 -7.84
C GLY A 58 -2.13 2.07 -7.50
N PHE A 59 -0.97 2.47 -6.97
CA PHE A 59 -0.73 3.87 -6.66
C PHE A 59 -0.20 4.60 -7.90
N SER A 60 -0.78 5.74 -8.24
CA SER A 60 -0.27 6.64 -9.27
C SER A 60 0.86 7.51 -8.72
N ARG A 61 0.79 7.84 -7.43
CA ARG A 61 1.79 8.65 -6.71
C ARG A 61 1.98 8.19 -5.27
N ILE A 62 3.21 8.33 -4.80
CA ILE A 62 3.60 8.10 -3.40
C ILE A 62 4.37 9.33 -2.89
N PHE A 63 3.98 9.80 -1.72
CA PHE A 63 4.55 10.96 -1.04
C PHE A 63 5.20 10.50 0.26
N ILE A 64 6.46 10.87 0.47
CA ILE A 64 7.23 10.52 1.66
C ILE A 64 7.71 11.82 2.28
N HIS A 65 7.31 12.07 3.52
CA HIS A 65 7.71 13.25 4.28
C HIS A 65 8.59 12.79 5.43
N VAL A 66 9.74 13.44 5.60
CA VAL A 66 10.70 13.15 6.67
C VAL A 66 11.04 14.45 7.36
N LYS A 67 10.68 14.58 8.64
CA LYS A 67 10.78 15.83 9.39
C LYS A 67 10.05 16.97 8.65
N ASP A 68 10.42 18.21 8.95
CA ASP A 68 9.76 19.39 8.38
C ASP A 68 10.21 19.79 6.97
N SER A 69 11.35 19.28 6.48
CA SER A 69 12.01 19.82 5.29
C SER A 69 12.27 18.84 4.16
N GLN A 70 12.23 17.52 4.42
CA GLN A 70 12.56 16.51 3.41
C GLN A 70 11.30 15.88 2.85
N HIS A 71 11.17 15.95 1.53
CA HIS A 71 10.05 15.39 0.80
C HIS A 71 10.53 14.57 -0.38
N VAL A 72 9.95 13.39 -0.57
CA VAL A 72 10.10 12.61 -1.80
C VAL A 72 8.73 12.42 -2.41
N GLU A 73 8.57 12.84 -3.65
CA GLU A 73 7.39 12.54 -4.45
C GLU A 73 7.79 11.59 -5.57
N ILE A 74 7.10 10.46 -5.63
CA ILE A 74 7.32 9.40 -6.61
C ILE A 74 6.07 9.34 -7.48
N ASP A 75 6.23 9.64 -8.75
CA ASP A 75 5.26 9.39 -9.80
C ASP A 75 5.72 8.18 -10.62
N THR A 76 4.80 7.58 -11.37
CA THR A 76 5.12 6.49 -12.31
C THR A 76 6.18 6.84 -13.37
N ASN A 77 6.44 8.13 -13.62
CA ASN A 77 7.39 8.58 -14.65
C ASN A 77 8.59 9.36 -14.12
N TRP A 78 8.55 9.81 -12.87
CA TRP A 78 9.58 10.69 -12.32
C TRP A 78 9.65 10.61 -10.80
N VAL A 79 10.78 11.04 -10.25
CA VAL A 79 10.98 11.20 -8.81
C VAL A 79 11.46 12.62 -8.54
N THR A 80 10.89 13.27 -7.53
CA THR A 80 11.46 14.49 -6.96
C THR A 80 11.90 14.26 -5.54
N VAL A 81 13.05 14.83 -5.20
CA VAL A 81 13.57 14.88 -3.84
C VAL A 81 13.77 16.33 -3.47
N ARG A 82 13.16 16.76 -2.37
CA ARG A 82 13.29 18.10 -1.80
C ARG A 82 13.98 18.03 -0.44
N ASP A 83 14.92 18.94 -0.21
CA ASP A 83 15.50 19.21 1.11
C ASP A 83 15.51 20.72 1.34
N GLY A 84 14.58 21.21 2.16
CA GLY A 84 14.35 22.64 2.34
C GLY A 84 13.93 23.30 1.03
N GLN A 85 14.75 24.22 0.53
CA GLN A 85 14.50 24.92 -0.75
C GLN A 85 15.08 24.21 -1.97
N THR A 86 15.95 23.23 -1.78
CA THR A 86 16.58 22.50 -2.88
C THR A 86 15.63 21.43 -3.36
N VAL A 87 15.31 21.42 -4.66
CA VAL A 87 14.52 20.38 -5.32
C VAL A 87 15.35 19.76 -6.42
N THR A 88 15.35 18.43 -6.48
CA THR A 88 16.01 17.71 -7.57
C THR A 88 15.02 16.76 -8.23
N TYR A 89 14.98 16.80 -9.56
CA TYR A 89 14.02 16.09 -10.41
C TYR A 89 14.74 15.04 -11.25
N TYR A 90 14.18 13.84 -11.32
CA TYR A 90 14.82 12.69 -11.95
C TYR A 90 13.84 11.85 -12.77
N THR A 91 14.28 11.42 -13.95
CA THR A 91 13.56 10.53 -14.88
C THR A 91 14.36 9.30 -15.28
N GLY A 92 15.58 9.15 -14.78
CA GLY A 92 16.49 8.03 -15.08
C GLY A 92 16.90 7.25 -13.83
N GLN A 93 17.91 6.40 -13.98
CA GLN A 93 18.51 5.70 -12.84
C GLN A 93 19.52 6.61 -12.14
N ASP A 94 19.35 6.79 -10.83
CA ASP A 94 20.27 7.61 -10.03
C ASP A 94 20.23 7.21 -8.55
N ARG A 95 21.27 7.59 -7.81
CA ARG A 95 21.32 7.55 -6.35
C ARG A 95 21.38 8.97 -5.81
N ILE A 96 20.39 9.29 -4.98
CA ILE A 96 20.13 10.63 -4.49
C ILE A 96 20.18 10.58 -2.98
N THR A 97 20.83 11.56 -2.36
CA THR A 97 20.86 11.68 -0.90
C THR A 97 20.48 13.10 -0.53
N ALA A 98 19.41 13.24 0.25
CA ALA A 98 18.86 14.49 0.74
C ALA A 98 18.73 14.41 2.27
N GLY A 99 19.70 15.02 2.95
CA GLY A 99 19.95 14.87 4.39
C GLY A 99 19.88 13.42 4.89
N SER A 100 18.80 13.02 5.56
CA SER A 100 18.64 11.67 6.12
C SER A 100 18.01 10.65 5.16
N VAL A 101 17.51 11.10 4.01
CA VAL A 101 16.82 10.24 3.04
C VAL A 101 17.76 9.89 1.90
N THR A 102 17.87 8.59 1.60
CA THR A 102 18.51 8.09 0.39
C THR A 102 17.46 7.49 -0.53
N VAL A 103 17.44 7.93 -1.79
CA VAL A 103 16.58 7.38 -2.85
C VAL A 103 17.47 6.77 -3.94
N ILE A 104 17.21 5.53 -4.32
CA ILE A 104 17.91 4.85 -5.41
C ILE A 104 16.88 4.43 -6.45
N VAL A 105 16.91 5.09 -7.60
CA VAL A 105 16.01 4.80 -8.72
C VAL A 105 16.66 3.77 -9.63
N ARG A 106 15.98 2.65 -9.86
CA ARG A 106 16.33 1.60 -10.83
C ARG A 106 15.18 1.42 -11.81
N ASN A 107 15.35 0.55 -12.81
CA ASN A 107 14.36 0.35 -13.88
C ASN A 107 12.92 0.13 -13.38
N ASN A 108 12.71 -0.83 -12.49
CA ASN A 108 11.37 -1.23 -12.00
C ASN A 108 11.27 -1.17 -10.47
N GLU A 109 12.24 -0.55 -9.80
CA GLU A 109 12.30 -0.46 -8.35
C GLU A 109 12.89 0.89 -7.93
N ILE A 110 12.27 1.49 -6.91
CA ILE A 110 12.77 2.70 -6.25
C ILE A 110 12.98 2.34 -4.78
N ASP A 111 14.24 2.35 -4.36
CA ASP A 111 14.61 2.10 -2.96
C ASP A 111 14.63 3.42 -2.20
N VAL A 112 13.94 3.47 -1.08
CA VAL A 112 13.93 4.63 -0.17
C VAL A 112 14.37 4.16 1.21
N ALA A 113 15.48 4.70 1.68
CA ALA A 113 16.03 4.44 3.00
C ALA A 113 16.04 5.71 3.84
N THR A 114 15.58 5.60 5.09
CA THR A 114 15.64 6.68 6.09
C THR A 114 15.76 6.06 7.48
N GLY A 115 16.86 6.37 8.18
CA GLY A 115 17.17 5.78 9.49
C GLY A 115 17.28 4.25 9.42
N ASP A 116 16.46 3.57 10.20
CA ASP A 116 16.34 2.10 10.28
C ASP A 116 15.27 1.51 9.36
N MET A 117 14.56 2.34 8.60
CA MET A 117 13.52 1.92 7.67
C MET A 117 14.06 1.83 6.24
N ARG A 118 13.65 0.77 5.54
CA ARG A 118 13.85 0.62 4.10
C ARG A 118 12.56 0.21 3.40
N MET A 119 12.11 1.05 2.48
CA MET A 119 10.95 0.81 1.62
C MET A 119 11.42 0.63 0.19
N VAL A 120 10.78 -0.27 -0.55
CA VAL A 120 10.97 -0.42 -2.00
C VAL A 120 9.62 -0.18 -2.66
N ILE A 121 9.59 0.75 -3.60
CA ILE A 121 8.44 0.96 -4.48
C ILE A 121 8.72 0.19 -5.76
N ILE A 122 7.91 -0.84 -6.03
CA ILE A 122 8.00 -1.62 -7.25
C ILE A 122 7.12 -0.96 -8.32
N VAL A 123 7.68 -0.75 -9.50
CA VAL A 123 6.99 -0.15 -10.64
C VAL A 123 6.56 -1.27 -11.58
N HIS A 124 5.25 -1.43 -11.75
CA HIS A 124 4.66 -2.45 -12.62
C HIS A 124 4.14 -1.84 -13.91
N GLU A 125 4.41 -2.49 -15.03
CA GLU A 125 3.94 -2.12 -16.37
C GLU A 125 3.28 -3.34 -17.01
N ASN A 126 1.98 -3.52 -16.76
CA ASN A 126 1.20 -4.67 -17.24
C ASN A 126 0.22 -4.24 -18.33
N ASN A 127 0.67 -4.12 -19.59
CA ASN A 127 -0.17 -3.81 -20.77
C ASN A 127 -1.17 -2.64 -20.60
N GLY A 128 -0.91 -1.76 -19.64
CA GLY A 128 -1.80 -0.74 -19.11
C GLY A 128 -0.98 0.32 -18.38
N PRO A 129 -1.62 1.25 -17.65
CA PRO A 129 -0.90 2.30 -16.93
C PRO A 129 0.13 1.70 -15.98
N LYS A 130 1.27 2.38 -15.86
CA LYS A 130 2.24 2.04 -14.83
C LYS A 130 1.61 2.25 -13.45
N ILE A 131 1.89 1.34 -12.53
CA ILE A 131 1.43 1.45 -11.14
C ILE A 131 2.63 1.33 -10.19
N LEU A 132 2.53 2.04 -9.07
CA LEU A 132 3.49 1.97 -7.98
C LEU A 132 2.94 1.03 -6.90
N TRP A 133 3.80 0.17 -6.36
CA TRP A 133 3.46 -0.74 -5.27
C TRP A 133 4.52 -0.69 -4.16
N PRO A 134 4.24 0.00 -3.03
CA PRO A 134 5.19 0.14 -1.95
C PRO A 134 5.26 -1.12 -1.07
N VAL A 135 6.48 -1.55 -0.75
CA VAL A 135 6.77 -2.70 0.09
C VAL A 135 7.78 -2.31 1.16
N LEU A 136 7.42 -2.54 2.42
CA LEU A 136 8.33 -2.33 3.54
C LEU A 136 9.30 -3.53 3.65
N ARG A 137 10.57 -3.33 3.31
CA ARG A 137 11.61 -4.37 3.34
C ARG A 137 12.29 -4.47 4.70
N GLN A 138 12.47 -3.34 5.36
CA GLN A 138 12.96 -3.25 6.73
C GLN A 138 12.00 -2.39 7.53
N ARG A 139 11.35 -3.01 8.53
CA ARG A 139 10.42 -2.32 9.42
C ARG A 139 11.18 -1.42 10.39
N PRO A 140 10.56 -0.32 10.83
CA PRO A 140 10.97 0.39 12.03
C PRO A 140 11.26 -0.55 13.21
N SER A 141 12.28 -0.23 14.00
CA SER A 141 12.66 -0.98 15.21
C SER A 141 11.62 -0.82 16.32
N ASP A 142 10.97 0.35 16.36
CA ASP A 142 9.94 0.68 17.34
C ASP A 142 8.56 0.23 16.87
N ASN A 143 7.63 0.05 17.81
CA ASN A 143 6.27 -0.47 17.55
C ASN A 143 5.19 0.63 17.40
N ASN A 144 5.58 1.90 17.30
CA ASN A 144 4.65 3.04 17.19
C ASN A 144 4.31 3.41 15.74
N ALA A 145 4.79 2.65 14.76
CA ALA A 145 4.45 2.85 13.36
C ALA A 145 3.02 2.35 13.08
N GLU A 146 2.23 3.14 12.37
CA GLU A 146 0.87 2.80 11.93
C GLU A 146 0.71 3.00 10.42
N GLY A 147 -0.46 2.66 9.87
CA GLY A 147 -0.77 2.76 8.44
C GLY A 147 -0.83 1.41 7.74
N LEU A 148 -1.23 1.41 6.47
CA LEU A 148 -1.55 0.20 5.72
C LEU A 148 -0.39 -0.80 5.62
N LEU A 149 0.85 -0.30 5.51
CA LEU A 149 2.07 -1.12 5.42
C LEU A 149 2.58 -1.60 6.78
N ALA A 150 2.08 -1.03 7.87
CA ALA A 150 2.42 -1.40 9.25
C ALA A 150 1.41 -2.38 9.87
N VAL A 151 0.34 -2.74 9.15
CA VAL A 151 -0.64 -3.73 9.63
C VAL A 151 0.06 -5.08 9.81
N GLU A 152 -0.10 -5.65 11.00
CA GLU A 152 0.42 -6.98 11.32
C GLU A 152 -0.23 -8.05 10.45
N ALA A 153 0.47 -9.17 10.27
CA ALA A 153 -0.11 -10.31 9.58
C ALA A 153 -1.41 -10.74 10.27
N ALA A 154 -2.40 -11.12 9.46
CA ALA A 154 -3.67 -11.60 9.97
C ALA A 154 -3.49 -12.93 10.71
N VAL A 155 -4.11 -13.05 11.88
CA VAL A 155 -4.23 -14.32 12.60
C VAL A 155 -5.70 -14.69 12.57
N TYR A 156 -6.02 -15.84 11.96
CA TYR A 156 -7.39 -16.31 11.85
C TYR A 156 -7.52 -17.82 12.03
N GLU A 157 -8.75 -18.22 12.39
CA GLU A 157 -9.21 -19.61 12.47
C GLU A 157 -10.44 -19.78 11.59
N GLU A 158 -10.54 -20.89 10.85
CA GLU A 158 -11.78 -21.26 10.17
C GLU A 158 -12.79 -21.77 11.20
N VAL A 159 -13.92 -21.07 11.34
CA VAL A 159 -14.96 -21.43 12.33
C VAL A 159 -16.21 -22.03 11.68
N GLN A 160 -16.45 -21.74 10.40
CA GLN A 160 -17.59 -22.29 9.67
C GLN A 160 -17.24 -22.45 8.19
N GLN A 161 -17.60 -23.60 7.61
CA GLN A 161 -17.36 -23.90 6.19
C GLN A 161 -18.60 -23.79 5.30
N ALA A 162 -19.81 -24.01 5.84
CA ALA A 162 -21.07 -23.95 5.11
C ALA A 162 -22.22 -23.46 6.01
N PRO A 163 -23.28 -22.82 5.47
CA PRO A 163 -23.48 -22.43 4.06
C PRO A 163 -22.67 -21.18 3.64
N VAL A 164 -22.23 -20.37 4.61
CA VAL A 164 -21.32 -19.23 4.41
C VAL A 164 -20.01 -19.57 5.13
N ARG A 165 -18.88 -19.32 4.48
CA ARG A 165 -17.57 -19.55 5.10
C ARG A 165 -17.26 -18.39 6.04
N LYS A 166 -16.84 -18.69 7.26
CA LYS A 166 -16.50 -17.70 8.28
C LYS A 166 -15.13 -17.96 8.86
N LEU A 167 -14.39 -16.88 9.04
CA LEU A 167 -13.13 -16.86 9.78
C LEU A 167 -13.31 -16.08 11.08
N LYS A 168 -12.63 -16.51 12.14
CA LYS A 168 -12.45 -15.73 13.36
C LYS A 168 -11.11 -15.02 13.29
N ILE A 169 -11.12 -13.70 13.10
CA ILE A 169 -9.95 -12.82 12.98
C ILE A 169 -9.85 -12.00 14.26
N LYS A 170 -8.76 -12.15 15.04
CA LYS A 170 -8.55 -11.50 16.36
C LYS A 170 -9.84 -11.42 17.24
N ASN A 171 -10.57 -12.54 17.33
CA ASN A 171 -11.84 -12.73 18.07
C ASN A 171 -13.13 -12.18 17.43
N GLN A 172 -13.08 -11.67 16.21
CA GLN A 172 -14.26 -11.26 15.46
C GLN A 172 -14.56 -12.24 14.33
N GLU A 173 -15.80 -12.68 14.21
CA GLU A 173 -16.22 -13.50 13.07
C GLU A 173 -16.47 -12.61 11.86
N ALA A 174 -15.93 -13.03 10.71
CA ALA A 174 -16.11 -12.37 9.43
C ALA A 174 -16.53 -13.38 8.37
N ASP A 175 -17.54 -13.03 7.58
CA ASP A 175 -17.91 -13.76 6.38
C ASP A 175 -16.81 -13.57 5.32
N VAL A 176 -16.47 -14.66 4.64
CA VAL A 176 -15.42 -14.65 3.62
C VAL A 176 -15.81 -15.43 2.37
N THR A 177 -15.23 -15.00 1.24
CA THR A 177 -15.33 -15.71 -0.05
C THR A 177 -13.92 -16.03 -0.56
N GLY A 178 -13.74 -17.19 -1.17
CA GLY A 178 -12.48 -17.54 -1.82
C GLY A 178 -12.35 -16.83 -3.16
N GLU A 179 -11.29 -16.05 -3.34
CA GLU A 179 -11.08 -15.19 -4.50
C GLU A 179 -9.64 -15.25 -4.99
N MET A 180 -9.40 -14.79 -6.22
CA MET A 180 -8.04 -14.60 -6.76
C MET A 180 -7.56 -13.17 -6.51
N VAL A 181 -6.27 -13.02 -6.23
CA VAL A 181 -5.59 -11.73 -6.10
C VAL A 181 -4.20 -11.78 -6.73
N VAL A 182 -3.75 -10.64 -7.25
CA VAL A 182 -2.40 -10.45 -7.79
C VAL A 182 -1.54 -9.74 -6.73
N ASP A 183 -0.49 -10.40 -6.26
CA ASP A 183 0.48 -9.81 -5.34
C ASP A 183 1.57 -9.07 -6.13
N TYR A 184 1.50 -7.74 -6.09
CA TYR A 184 2.47 -6.82 -6.72
C TYR A 184 3.72 -6.57 -5.87
N SER A 185 3.91 -7.28 -4.74
CA SER A 185 5.06 -7.11 -3.84
C SER A 185 6.39 -7.67 -4.37
N PHE A 186 6.39 -8.20 -5.59
CA PHE A 186 7.54 -8.77 -6.30
C PHE A 186 7.63 -8.18 -7.71
N ALA A 187 8.84 -8.11 -8.28
CA ALA A 187 9.05 -7.59 -9.64
C ALA A 187 8.24 -8.34 -10.72
N SER A 188 8.01 -9.64 -10.52
CA SER A 188 7.05 -10.42 -11.29
C SER A 188 5.85 -10.71 -10.39
N PRO A 189 4.67 -10.09 -10.64
CA PRO A 189 3.50 -10.30 -9.81
C PRO A 189 3.08 -11.77 -9.73
N VAL A 190 2.59 -12.19 -8.56
CA VAL A 190 2.16 -13.56 -8.32
C VAL A 190 0.66 -13.60 -8.09
N THR A 191 -0.05 -14.40 -8.88
CA THR A 191 -1.48 -14.64 -8.68
C THR A 191 -1.69 -15.77 -7.69
N MET A 192 -2.51 -15.55 -6.66
CA MET A 192 -2.80 -16.55 -5.62
C MET A 192 -4.23 -16.46 -5.09
N ASN A 193 -4.66 -17.50 -4.38
CA ASN A 193 -5.95 -17.50 -3.68
C ASN A 193 -5.88 -16.62 -2.42
N CYS A 194 -6.99 -15.98 -2.07
CA CYS A 194 -7.17 -15.25 -0.82
C CYS A 194 -8.59 -15.41 -0.28
N TRP A 195 -8.75 -15.12 1.01
CA TRP A 195 -10.06 -14.94 1.64
C TRP A 195 -10.48 -13.48 1.53
N LEU A 196 -11.41 -13.18 0.63
CA LEU A 196 -12.00 -11.86 0.50
C LEU A 196 -12.94 -11.60 1.66
N THR A 197 -12.72 -10.49 2.36
CA THR A 197 -13.59 -9.97 3.42
C THR A 197 -13.63 -8.44 3.36
N SER A 198 -14.38 -7.79 4.26
CA SER A 198 -14.42 -6.33 4.32
C SER A 198 -13.06 -5.77 4.74
N ALA A 199 -12.74 -4.55 4.28
CA ALA A 199 -11.53 -3.85 4.70
C ALA A 199 -11.46 -3.71 6.22
N ASP A 200 -12.59 -3.38 6.87
CA ASP A 200 -12.66 -3.23 8.31
C ASP A 200 -12.31 -4.52 9.07
N SER A 201 -12.82 -5.66 8.59
CA SER A 201 -12.51 -6.97 9.16
C SER A 201 -11.06 -7.39 8.92
N ALA A 202 -10.53 -7.15 7.72
CA ALA A 202 -9.14 -7.49 7.42
C ALA A 202 -8.15 -6.63 8.23
N LEU A 203 -8.41 -5.32 8.31
CA LEU A 203 -7.56 -4.33 9.00
C LEU A 203 -7.77 -4.32 10.52
N GLN A 204 -8.84 -4.97 11.01
CA GLN A 204 -9.27 -4.95 12.41
C GLN A 204 -9.51 -3.53 12.95
N ARG A 205 -9.78 -2.59 12.03
CA ARG A 205 -10.00 -1.16 12.25
C ARG A 205 -10.79 -0.60 11.06
N PRO A 206 -11.59 0.45 11.25
CA PRO A 206 -12.32 1.06 10.13
C PRO A 206 -11.39 1.58 9.03
N LEU A 207 -11.70 1.27 7.77
CA LEU A 207 -10.93 1.69 6.59
C LEU A 207 -10.74 3.21 6.55
N PHE A 208 -11.73 4.00 6.98
CA PHE A 208 -11.65 5.46 6.94
C PHE A 208 -10.48 6.03 7.78
N GLN A 209 -9.96 5.28 8.77
CA GLN A 209 -8.79 5.70 9.56
C GLN A 209 -7.49 5.69 8.74
N PHE A 210 -7.50 4.98 7.61
CA PHE A 210 -6.39 4.94 6.65
C PHE A 210 -6.60 5.93 5.51
N VAL A 211 -7.80 6.50 5.34
CA VAL A 211 -8.08 7.49 4.30
C VAL A 211 -7.65 8.87 4.77
N ILE A 212 -6.94 9.60 3.90
CA ILE A 212 -6.47 10.96 4.18
C ILE A 212 -7.04 11.93 3.15
N THR A 213 -7.21 13.19 3.55
CA THR A 213 -7.73 14.25 2.68
C THR A 213 -6.63 15.10 2.06
N GLN A 214 -5.45 15.14 2.69
CA GLN A 214 -4.29 15.94 2.29
C GLN A 214 -3.03 15.07 2.30
N LEU A 215 -2.08 15.40 1.43
CA LEU A 215 -0.81 14.72 1.25
C LEU A 215 0.30 15.42 2.03
#